data_AF-A0A812UJ94-F1
#
_entry.id   AF-A0A812UJ94-F1
#
_cell.length_a   1.000
_cell.length_b   1.000
_cell.length_c   1.000
_cell.angle_alpha   90.00
_cell.angle_beta   90.00
_cell.angle_gamma   90.00
#
_symmetry.space_group_name_H-M   'P 1'
#
loop_
_entity.id
_entity.type
_entity.pdbx_description
1 polymer ?
#
loop_
_entity_poly.entity_id
_entity_poly.type
_entity_poly.pdbx_seq_one_letter_code
_entity_poly.pdbx_strand_id
1 'polypeptide(L)'
;MPRAAMPRASSRCPVLLGLLALACLSRPSPSPAAFAAISPISEGSNVPSVTFKTRTRTEEKVENPFDWKDLTSEELFKGKRVVVFALPGAFTPTCSSTHLPGYENKYDEIKALGIDEVYCLSVNDAFVMRQWGLGQGLEEDKTPGSLGFKKVKLLPDGACLFTRGMGMSCVWDSERGFGERSWRYSMVVNDMKVEKLFMEPNAVQNSGPDPFEVSDADTMLAYLKSRWLLVGLLVIAAGIAFYWAEEAPETGCCSEGPWTSVKTG
;
A
#
# COMPACT_ATOMS: atom_id res chain seq x y z
N MET A 1 -22.10 48.87 -66.37
CA MET A 1 -21.83 47.95 -67.50
C MET A 1 -20.39 47.45 -67.34
N PRO A 2 -20.05 46.18 -67.65
CA PRO A 2 -20.86 45.16 -68.33
C PRO A 2 -21.33 44.02 -67.41
N ARG A 3 -22.47 43.45 -67.81
CA ARG A 3 -23.01 42.15 -67.39
C ARG A 3 -22.41 41.07 -68.30
N ALA A 4 -22.03 39.94 -67.72
CA ALA A 4 -21.94 38.64 -68.40
C ALA A 4 -22.60 37.63 -67.46
N ALA A 5 -23.89 37.33 -67.64
CA ALA A 5 -24.43 36.26 -68.47
C ALA A 5 -24.22 34.87 -67.86
N MET A 6 -25.29 34.22 -67.40
CA MET A 6 -25.44 32.77 -67.54
C MET A 6 -26.91 32.38 -67.78
N PRO A 7 -27.15 31.30 -68.54
CA PRO A 7 -28.43 31.02 -69.18
C PRO A 7 -29.33 30.12 -68.33
N ARG A 8 -30.63 30.23 -68.55
CA ARG A 8 -31.60 29.20 -68.15
C ARG A 8 -31.43 27.98 -69.05
N ALA A 9 -31.21 26.82 -68.46
CA ALA A 9 -31.43 25.54 -69.12
C ALA A 9 -32.26 24.64 -68.19
N SER A 10 -33.53 24.51 -68.55
CA SER A 10 -34.39 23.41 -68.15
C SER A 10 -33.90 22.12 -68.82
N SER A 11 -33.65 21.07 -68.05
CA SER A 11 -33.85 19.70 -68.54
C SER A 11 -33.84 18.71 -67.39
N ARG A 12 -35.02 18.09 -67.21
CA ARG A 12 -35.26 16.71 -66.78
C ARG A 12 -34.01 15.94 -66.33
N CYS A 13 -33.95 15.63 -65.03
CA CYS A 13 -33.22 14.46 -64.55
C CYS A 13 -34.24 13.52 -63.88
N PRO A 14 -34.32 12.25 -64.32
CA PRO A 14 -35.32 11.33 -63.82
C PRO A 14 -34.98 10.87 -62.40
N VAL A 15 -36.05 10.61 -61.67
CA VAL A 15 -36.14 9.89 -60.41
C VAL A 15 -35.11 8.76 -60.33
N LEU A 16 -34.12 8.90 -59.45
CA LEU A 16 -33.48 7.74 -58.82
C LEU A 16 -33.50 8.01 -57.31
N LEU A 17 -34.51 7.43 -56.66
CA LEU A 17 -34.65 7.36 -55.22
C LEU A 17 -33.34 6.81 -54.64
N GLY A 18 -32.55 7.69 -54.02
CA GLY A 18 -31.41 7.31 -53.22
C GLY A 18 -31.90 6.65 -51.93
N LEU A 19 -32.07 5.33 -51.93
CA LEU A 19 -31.95 4.53 -50.71
C LEU A 19 -30.46 4.39 -50.37
N LEU A 20 -29.83 5.49 -49.99
CA LEU A 20 -28.74 5.42 -49.02
C LEU A 20 -29.43 5.44 -47.66
N ALA A 21 -29.95 4.26 -47.28
CA ALA A 21 -30.20 3.97 -45.89
C ALA A 21 -28.86 4.20 -45.19
N LEU A 22 -28.80 5.32 -44.48
CA LEU A 22 -27.72 5.68 -43.59
C LEU A 22 -27.58 4.48 -42.64
N ALA A 23 -26.64 3.58 -42.94
CA ALA A 23 -26.10 2.68 -41.97
C ALA A 23 -25.35 3.58 -40.97
N CYS A 24 -26.13 4.23 -40.09
CA CYS A 24 -25.72 4.43 -38.72
C CYS A 24 -25.47 3.03 -38.19
N LEU A 25 -24.29 2.50 -38.52
CA LEU A 25 -23.59 1.56 -37.68
C LEU A 25 -23.53 2.28 -36.35
N SER A 26 -24.50 1.99 -35.49
CA SER A 26 -24.41 2.21 -34.08
C SER A 26 -23.09 1.57 -33.68
N ARG A 27 -22.04 2.41 -33.60
CA ARG A 27 -20.82 2.01 -32.93
C ARG A 27 -21.32 1.53 -31.58
N PRO A 28 -21.08 0.26 -31.21
CA PRO A 28 -21.37 -0.15 -29.85
C PRO A 28 -20.66 0.89 -28.97
N SER A 29 -21.42 1.57 -28.12
CA SER A 29 -20.84 2.36 -27.05
C SER A 29 -19.80 1.44 -26.39
N PRO A 30 -18.57 1.89 -26.13
CA PRO A 30 -17.64 1.07 -25.40
C PRO A 30 -18.38 0.61 -24.14
N SER A 31 -18.60 -0.69 -24.02
CA SER A 31 -19.00 -1.28 -22.75
C SER A 31 -18.03 -0.69 -21.72
N PRO A 32 -18.49 -0.22 -20.55
CA PRO A 32 -17.55 0.16 -19.50
C PRO A 32 -16.57 -0.99 -19.40
N ALA A 33 -15.28 -0.70 -19.62
CA ALA A 33 -14.24 -1.70 -19.57
C ALA A 33 -14.45 -2.42 -18.25
N ALA A 34 -14.72 -3.73 -18.29
CA ALA A 34 -14.96 -4.48 -17.08
C ALA A 34 -13.75 -4.27 -16.18
N PHE A 35 -13.92 -3.50 -15.10
CA PHE A 35 -12.84 -3.21 -14.17
C PHE A 35 -12.30 -4.55 -13.65
N ALA A 36 -10.99 -4.70 -13.60
CA ALA A 36 -10.37 -5.94 -13.13
C ALA A 36 -10.87 -6.28 -11.71
N ALA A 37 -11.10 -7.56 -11.44
CA ALA A 37 -11.50 -7.99 -10.10
C ALA A 37 -10.39 -7.66 -9.09
N ILE A 38 -10.79 -7.21 -7.89
CA ILE A 38 -9.86 -6.96 -6.79
C ILE A 38 -9.29 -8.31 -6.34
N SER A 39 -8.00 -8.53 -6.55
CA SER A 39 -7.31 -9.81 -6.35
C SER A 39 -5.98 -9.54 -5.64
N PRO A 40 -5.96 -9.46 -4.31
CA PRO A 40 -4.79 -9.03 -3.57
C PRO A 40 -3.63 -10.03 -3.72
N ILE A 41 -2.40 -9.52 -3.66
CA ILE A 41 -1.23 -10.39 -3.53
C ILE A 41 -1.27 -11.17 -2.21
N SER A 42 -0.59 -12.32 -2.16
CA SER A 42 -0.57 -13.19 -0.98
C SER A 42 0.47 -12.74 0.04
N GLU A 43 0.24 -13.08 1.31
CA GLU A 43 1.29 -13.01 2.34
C GLU A 43 2.50 -13.87 1.89
N GLY A 44 3.71 -13.34 2.06
CA GLY A 44 4.97 -13.91 1.59
C GLY A 44 5.42 -13.41 0.21
N SER A 45 4.53 -12.80 -0.59
CA SER A 45 4.90 -12.17 -1.86
C SER A 45 5.69 -10.87 -1.64
N ASN A 46 6.53 -10.51 -2.61
CA ASN A 46 7.16 -9.20 -2.62
C ASN A 46 6.11 -8.12 -2.92
N VAL A 47 6.23 -6.98 -2.26
CA VAL A 47 5.50 -5.77 -2.61
C VAL A 47 5.89 -5.30 -4.02
N PRO A 48 5.01 -4.57 -4.73
CA PRO A 48 5.32 -4.02 -6.04
C PRO A 48 6.57 -3.14 -6.02
N SER A 49 7.44 -3.29 -7.02
CA SER A 49 8.55 -2.37 -7.24
C SER A 49 8.06 -1.18 -8.05
N VAL A 50 7.85 -0.04 -7.38
CA VAL A 50 7.42 1.22 -8.00
C VAL A 50 8.20 2.40 -7.46
N THR A 51 8.16 3.50 -8.21
CA THR A 51 8.69 4.81 -7.80
C THR A 51 7.54 5.77 -7.50
N PHE A 52 7.44 6.22 -6.25
CA PHE A 52 6.51 7.25 -5.82
C PHE A 52 7.07 8.63 -6.15
N LYS A 53 6.22 9.49 -6.70
CA LYS A 53 6.52 10.91 -6.92
C LYS A 53 6.21 11.69 -5.64
N THR A 54 7.17 11.71 -4.72
CA THR A 54 7.04 12.36 -3.41
C THR A 54 7.58 13.78 -3.43
N ARG A 55 7.40 14.50 -2.32
CA ARG A 55 8.05 15.80 -2.10
C ARG A 55 8.75 15.79 -0.75
N THR A 56 10.00 16.24 -0.69
CA THR A 56 10.77 16.32 0.55
C THR A 56 11.11 17.75 0.90
N ARG A 57 11.21 18.02 2.20
CA ARG A 57 11.49 19.37 2.68
C ARG A 57 12.90 19.82 2.27
N THR A 58 13.02 21.06 1.83
CA THR A 58 14.31 21.70 1.51
C THR A 58 14.75 22.60 2.67
N GLU A 59 15.98 23.13 2.58
CA GLU A 59 16.52 24.12 3.54
C GLU A 59 15.93 25.52 3.36
N GLU A 60 15.20 25.74 2.27
CA GLU A 60 14.67 27.06 1.91
C GLU A 60 13.61 27.52 2.91
N LYS A 61 13.60 28.83 3.20
CA LYS A 61 12.63 29.46 4.11
C LYS A 61 11.51 30.15 3.33
N VAL A 62 10.95 29.45 2.35
CA VAL A 62 9.81 29.91 1.53
C VAL A 62 8.51 29.28 2.02
N GLU A 63 7.37 29.75 1.51
CA GLU A 63 6.03 29.26 1.88
C GLU A 63 5.83 27.75 1.62
N ASN A 64 6.44 27.24 0.54
CA ASN A 64 6.38 25.83 0.15
C ASN A 64 7.81 25.27 -0.02
N PRO A 65 8.53 24.99 1.08
CA PRO A 65 9.94 24.59 1.06
C PRO A 65 10.07 23.09 0.76
N PHE A 66 9.59 22.66 -0.40
CA PHE A 66 9.55 21.26 -0.80
C PHE A 66 9.91 21.09 -2.27
N ASP A 67 10.76 20.13 -2.57
CA ASP A 67 11.10 19.75 -3.94
C ASP A 67 10.70 18.29 -4.24
N TRP A 68 10.60 17.95 -5.52
CA TRP A 68 10.31 16.61 -5.97
C TRP A 68 11.39 15.62 -5.55
N LYS A 69 10.97 14.46 -5.07
CA LYS A 69 11.84 13.33 -4.81
C LYS A 69 11.19 12.05 -5.30
N ASP A 70 11.89 11.35 -6.18
CA ASP A 70 11.59 9.97 -6.51
C ASP A 70 11.95 9.09 -5.32
N LEU A 71 10.99 8.32 -4.83
CA LEU A 71 11.17 7.41 -3.71
C LEU A 71 10.74 6.01 -4.15
N THR A 72 11.67 5.07 -4.15
CA THR A 72 11.43 3.70 -4.60
C THR A 72 10.87 2.81 -3.48
N SER A 73 10.20 1.73 -3.87
CA SER A 73 9.71 0.72 -2.92
C SER A 73 10.86 0.07 -2.15
N GLU A 74 12.00 -0.11 -2.80
CA GLU A 74 13.23 -0.62 -2.20
C GLU A 74 13.75 0.32 -1.10
N GLU A 75 13.76 1.64 -1.32
CA GLU A 75 14.14 2.61 -0.28
C GLU A 75 13.18 2.60 0.92
N LEU A 76 11.90 2.32 0.68
CA LEU A 76 10.86 2.27 1.72
C LEU A 76 10.90 0.97 2.52
N PHE A 77 11.16 -0.17 1.89
CA PHE A 77 10.84 -1.49 2.44
C PHE A 77 12.04 -2.46 2.54
N LYS A 78 13.12 -2.27 1.78
CA LYS A 78 14.26 -3.19 1.79
C LYS A 78 15.04 -3.07 3.09
N GLY A 79 15.32 -4.21 3.73
CA GLY A 79 16.01 -4.29 5.01
C GLY A 79 15.25 -3.64 6.18
N LYS A 80 13.96 -3.34 6.00
CA LYS A 80 13.11 -2.69 7.00
C LYS A 80 11.88 -3.53 7.26
N ARG A 81 11.33 -3.41 8.47
CA ARG A 81 10.02 -3.94 8.84
C ARG A 81 9.08 -2.77 9.10
N VAL A 82 8.13 -2.53 8.21
CA VAL A 82 7.27 -1.34 8.24
C VAL A 82 5.81 -1.71 8.31
N VAL A 83 5.00 -0.79 8.82
CA VAL A 83 3.53 -0.87 8.73
C VAL A 83 3.07 0.05 7.60
N VAL A 84 2.17 -0.43 6.75
CA VAL A 84 1.49 0.37 5.73
C VAL A 84 0.00 0.20 5.91
N PHE A 85 -0.74 1.30 5.96
CA PHE A 85 -2.20 1.25 5.83
C PHE A 85 -2.62 2.11 4.64
N ALA A 86 -3.50 1.56 3.82
CA ALA A 86 -4.01 2.19 2.62
C ALA A 86 -5.49 2.52 2.77
N LEU A 87 -5.92 3.60 2.12
CA LEU A 87 -7.27 4.09 2.22
C LEU A 87 -7.80 4.67 0.90
N PRO A 88 -9.14 4.80 0.74
CA PRO A 88 -9.74 5.24 -0.51
C PRO A 88 -9.40 6.68 -0.92
N GLY A 89 -9.17 7.57 0.02
CA GLY A 89 -8.88 8.97 -0.31
C GLY A 89 -8.67 9.89 0.88
N ALA A 90 -7.75 10.83 0.71
CA ALA A 90 -7.60 11.99 1.58
C ALA A 90 -8.92 12.78 1.72
N PHE A 91 -9.12 13.44 2.86
CA PHE A 91 -10.31 14.22 3.22
C PHE A 91 -11.65 13.47 3.31
N THR A 92 -11.66 12.14 3.15
CA THR A 92 -12.88 11.34 3.30
C THR A 92 -13.19 11.04 4.79
N PRO A 93 -14.46 10.84 5.18
CA PRO A 93 -14.87 10.82 6.59
C PRO A 93 -14.14 9.78 7.46
N THR A 94 -14.29 8.49 7.17
CA THR A 94 -13.67 7.37 7.94
C THR A 94 -12.15 7.50 7.99
N CYS A 95 -11.54 7.94 6.89
CA CYS A 95 -10.10 8.11 6.78
C CYS A 95 -9.59 9.22 7.71
N SER A 96 -10.37 10.29 7.86
CA SER A 96 -9.99 11.49 8.60
C SER A 96 -10.45 11.48 10.06
N SER A 97 -11.46 10.70 10.41
CA SER A 97 -11.96 10.63 11.79
C SER A 97 -11.35 9.50 12.61
N THR A 98 -11.00 8.37 11.98
CA THR A 98 -10.57 7.16 12.71
C THR A 98 -9.27 6.55 12.19
N HIS A 99 -9.15 6.31 10.88
CA HIS A 99 -8.06 5.47 10.37
C HIS A 99 -6.67 6.09 10.59
N LEU A 100 -6.39 7.26 9.99
CA LEU A 100 -5.11 7.96 10.17
C LEU A 100 -4.87 8.39 11.63
N PRO A 101 -5.83 9.03 12.34
CA PRO A 101 -5.65 9.39 13.74
C PRO A 101 -5.32 8.19 14.65
N GLY A 102 -5.90 7.02 14.38
CA GLY A 102 -5.63 5.79 15.13
C GLY A 102 -4.17 5.35 15.04
N TYR A 103 -3.60 5.36 13.84
CA TYR A 103 -2.18 5.03 13.63
C TYR A 103 -1.25 6.10 14.15
N GLU A 104 -1.60 7.38 14.01
CA GLU A 104 -0.80 8.50 14.54
C GLU A 104 -0.68 8.44 16.07
N ASN A 105 -1.80 8.17 16.76
CA ASN A 105 -1.83 8.06 18.22
C ASN A 105 -1.05 6.86 18.75
N LYS A 106 -1.02 5.75 18.00
CA LYS A 106 -0.32 4.50 18.38
C LYS A 106 1.07 4.36 17.75
N TYR A 107 1.55 5.39 17.04
CA TYR A 107 2.79 5.35 16.28
C TYR A 107 3.97 4.88 17.15
N ASP A 108 4.16 5.49 18.32
CA ASP A 108 5.29 5.18 19.20
C ASP A 108 5.23 3.75 19.76
N GLU A 109 4.02 3.24 20.03
CA GLU A 109 3.82 1.87 20.49
C GLU A 109 4.08 0.84 19.38
N ILE A 110 3.65 1.15 18.14
CA ILE A 110 3.95 0.34 16.96
C ILE A 110 5.46 0.29 16.72
N LYS A 111 6.13 1.45 16.78
CA LYS A 111 7.59 1.57 16.63
C LYS A 111 8.35 0.76 17.68
N ALA A 112 7.89 0.77 18.93
CA ALA A 112 8.49 0.01 20.03
C ALA A 112 8.48 -1.52 19.83
N LEU A 113 7.60 -2.03 18.94
CA LEU A 113 7.50 -3.45 18.60
C LEU A 113 8.38 -3.85 17.39
N GLY A 114 9.46 -3.10 17.16
CA GLY A 114 10.44 -3.37 16.10
C GLY A 114 9.95 -3.01 14.70
N ILE A 115 9.11 -1.97 14.60
CA ILE A 115 8.70 -1.38 13.31
C ILE A 115 9.59 -0.17 13.02
N ASP A 116 10.13 -0.10 11.81
CA ASP A 116 11.01 0.96 11.34
C ASP A 116 10.27 2.22 10.91
N GLU A 117 9.06 2.08 10.36
CA GLU A 117 8.24 3.23 9.95
C GLU A 117 6.76 2.84 9.79
N VAL A 118 5.87 3.83 9.87
CA VAL A 118 4.45 3.71 9.57
C VAL A 118 4.08 4.63 8.41
N TYR A 119 3.50 4.04 7.35
CA TYR A 119 3.09 4.75 6.14
C TYR A 119 1.58 4.74 5.96
N CYS A 120 1.01 5.89 5.64
CA CYS A 120 -0.36 6.02 5.15
C CYS A 120 -0.34 6.18 3.63
N LEU A 121 -0.90 5.24 2.88
CA LEU A 121 -0.93 5.26 1.42
C LEU A 121 -2.32 5.63 0.90
N SER A 122 -2.38 6.50 -0.11
CA SER A 122 -3.62 6.78 -0.84
C SER A 122 -3.33 7.07 -2.31
N VAL A 123 -4.33 6.83 -3.17
CA VAL A 123 -4.33 7.24 -4.57
C VAL A 123 -4.68 8.72 -4.66
N ASN A 124 -3.75 9.54 -4.19
CA ASN A 124 -3.76 11.00 -4.25
C ASN A 124 -2.33 11.48 -4.54
N ASP A 125 -2.21 12.67 -5.15
CA ASP A 125 -0.91 13.28 -5.36
C ASP A 125 -0.28 13.83 -4.06
N ALA A 126 1.01 14.16 -4.12
CA ALA A 126 1.79 14.64 -2.99
C ALA A 126 1.28 15.96 -2.38
N PHE A 127 0.64 16.83 -3.17
CA PHE A 127 0.14 18.11 -2.68
C PHE A 127 -1.11 17.89 -1.84
N VAL A 128 -2.04 17.08 -2.34
CA VAL A 128 -3.26 16.70 -1.61
C VAL A 128 -2.90 15.95 -0.33
N MET A 129 -2.00 14.97 -0.41
CA MET A 129 -1.57 14.21 0.78
C MET A 129 -0.96 15.12 1.83
N ARG A 130 -0.09 16.06 1.44
CA ARG A 130 0.51 17.02 2.39
C ARG A 130 -0.55 17.92 3.04
N GLN A 131 -1.41 18.55 2.25
CA GLN A 131 -2.44 19.46 2.79
C GLN A 131 -3.43 18.72 3.69
N TRP A 132 -3.75 17.47 3.34
CA TRP A 132 -4.56 16.62 4.20
C TRP A 132 -3.87 16.35 5.54
N GLY A 133 -2.61 15.94 5.56
CA GLY A 133 -1.86 15.72 6.80
C GLY A 133 -1.81 16.97 7.71
N LEU A 134 -1.61 18.15 7.11
CA LEU A 134 -1.69 19.42 7.85
C LEU A 134 -3.09 19.66 8.42
N GLY A 135 -4.14 19.43 7.62
CA GLY A 135 -5.54 19.55 8.05
C GLY A 135 -5.94 18.53 9.12
N GLN A 136 -5.20 17.43 9.25
CA GLN A 136 -5.35 16.43 10.32
C GLN A 136 -4.57 16.79 11.59
N GLY A 137 -3.78 17.87 11.57
CA GLY A 137 -2.97 18.31 12.70
C GLY A 137 -1.70 17.48 12.91
N LEU A 138 -1.23 16.75 11.89
CA LEU A 138 0.03 16.01 11.97
C LEU A 138 1.20 16.98 12.17
N GLU A 139 2.10 16.66 13.08
CA GLU A 139 3.26 17.51 13.35
C GLU A 139 4.28 17.40 12.21
N GLU A 140 4.61 18.54 11.58
CA GLU A 140 5.60 18.57 10.50
C GLU A 140 7.02 18.22 11.00
N ASP A 141 7.71 17.41 10.22
CA ASP A 141 9.15 17.21 10.34
C ASP A 141 9.87 18.26 9.50
N LYS A 142 10.46 19.24 10.20
CA LYS A 142 11.15 20.36 9.56
C LYS A 142 12.60 20.05 9.18
N THR A 143 13.07 18.81 9.34
CA THR A 143 14.42 18.45 8.89
C THR A 143 14.51 18.41 7.36
N PRO A 144 15.59 18.95 6.74
CA PRO A 144 15.81 18.81 5.30
C PRO A 144 15.87 17.34 4.89
N GLY A 145 15.22 16.99 3.78
CA GLY A 145 15.11 15.61 3.30
C GLY A 145 14.01 14.78 3.98
N SER A 146 13.29 15.33 4.97
CA SER A 146 12.16 14.65 5.60
C SER A 146 11.00 14.44 4.63
N LEU A 147 10.19 13.42 4.89
CA LEU A 147 8.94 13.13 4.19
C LEU A 147 7.73 13.89 4.77
N GLY A 148 7.97 15.07 5.36
CA GLY A 148 6.94 16.04 5.72
C GLY A 148 6.43 15.98 7.16
N PHE A 149 6.22 14.80 7.75
CA PHE A 149 5.65 14.66 9.10
C PHE A 149 6.56 13.87 10.04
N LYS A 150 6.47 14.08 11.36
CA LYS A 150 7.35 13.43 12.35
C LYS A 150 7.02 11.96 12.57
N LYS A 151 5.74 11.63 12.67
CA LYS A 151 5.24 10.28 12.92
C LYS A 151 4.83 9.61 11.60
N VAL A 152 3.53 9.36 11.38
CA VAL A 152 3.05 8.66 10.18
C VAL A 152 3.42 9.46 8.93
N LYS A 153 4.11 8.83 7.98
CA LYS A 153 4.47 9.46 6.70
C LYS A 153 3.38 9.18 5.67
N LEU A 154 2.99 10.21 4.91
CA LEU A 154 1.93 10.10 3.91
C LEU A 154 2.54 9.79 2.53
N LEU A 155 2.25 8.61 1.98
CA LEU A 155 2.75 8.14 0.68
C LEU A 155 1.74 8.43 -0.44
N PRO A 156 2.11 9.26 -1.44
CA PRO A 156 1.24 9.61 -2.56
C PRO A 156 1.35 8.60 -3.71
N ASP A 157 0.47 7.61 -3.76
CA ASP A 157 0.32 6.68 -4.90
C ASP A 157 -0.56 7.29 -6.00
N GLY A 158 -0.29 8.54 -6.40
CA GLY A 158 -1.16 9.32 -7.28
C GLY A 158 -1.37 8.73 -8.68
N ALA A 159 -0.49 7.82 -9.12
CA ALA A 159 -0.61 7.09 -10.38
C ALA A 159 -1.25 5.68 -10.21
N CYS A 160 -1.65 5.31 -8.99
CA CYS A 160 -2.20 4.00 -8.61
C CYS A 160 -1.29 2.83 -9.02
N LEU A 161 0.03 3.02 -9.01
CA LEU A 161 0.96 1.98 -9.46
C LEU A 161 1.16 0.92 -8.38
N PHE A 162 1.37 1.37 -7.13
CA PHE A 162 1.52 0.45 -6.02
C PHE A 162 0.22 -0.28 -5.73
N THR A 163 -0.89 0.45 -5.67
CA THR A 163 -2.23 -0.07 -5.41
C THR A 163 -2.65 -1.12 -6.43
N ARG A 164 -2.43 -0.88 -7.73
CA ARG A 164 -2.68 -1.89 -8.77
C ARG A 164 -1.78 -3.11 -8.60
N GLY A 165 -0.48 -2.90 -8.35
CA GLY A 165 0.47 -3.99 -8.15
C GLY A 165 0.13 -4.86 -6.92
N MET A 166 -0.45 -4.26 -5.87
CA MET A 166 -0.96 -4.98 -4.71
C MET A 166 -2.25 -5.75 -5.01
N GLY A 167 -2.86 -5.55 -6.17
CA GLY A 167 -4.18 -6.11 -6.51
C GLY A 167 -5.34 -5.46 -5.76
N MET A 168 -5.12 -4.26 -5.23
CA MET A 168 -6.04 -3.52 -4.35
C MET A 168 -6.74 -2.35 -5.04
N SER A 169 -6.65 -2.26 -6.37
CA SER A 169 -7.30 -1.19 -7.13
C SER A 169 -8.82 -1.42 -7.21
N CYS A 170 -9.58 -0.38 -6.85
CA CYS A 170 -11.03 -0.35 -6.98
C CYS A 170 -11.48 0.99 -7.56
N VAL A 171 -12.63 0.99 -8.22
CA VAL A 171 -13.17 2.16 -8.91
C VAL A 171 -14.53 2.53 -8.33
N TRP A 172 -14.70 3.80 -7.99
CA TRP A 172 -15.99 4.41 -7.66
C TRP A 172 -16.37 5.41 -8.75
N ASP A 173 -17.07 4.95 -9.78
CA ASP A 173 -17.46 5.78 -10.93
C ASP A 173 -18.83 6.43 -10.74
N SER A 174 -19.76 5.74 -10.08
CA SER A 174 -21.17 6.12 -10.02
C SER A 174 -21.66 6.31 -8.59
N GLU A 175 -21.14 5.57 -7.62
CA GLU A 175 -21.59 5.70 -6.24
C GLU A 175 -21.00 6.96 -5.55
N ARG A 176 -19.72 7.26 -5.78
CA ARG A 176 -19.01 8.43 -5.19
C ARG A 176 -18.30 9.32 -6.21
N GLY A 177 -18.06 8.85 -7.43
CA GLY A 177 -17.32 9.62 -8.46
C GLY A 177 -15.84 9.87 -8.12
N PHE A 178 -15.21 8.99 -7.35
CA PHE A 178 -13.79 9.11 -6.98
C PHE A 178 -12.83 8.63 -8.08
N GLY A 179 -13.34 7.90 -9.07
CA GLY A 179 -12.51 7.19 -10.02
C GLY A 179 -11.78 6.03 -9.36
N GLU A 180 -10.60 5.70 -9.88
CA GLU A 180 -9.77 4.61 -9.37
C GLU A 180 -9.03 5.01 -8.10
N ARG A 181 -9.10 4.15 -7.07
CA ARG A 181 -8.59 4.35 -5.71
C ARG A 181 -8.08 3.04 -5.11
N SER A 182 -7.53 3.13 -3.90
CA SER A 182 -7.13 1.98 -3.11
C SER A 182 -8.32 1.41 -2.34
N TRP A 183 -8.49 0.10 -2.38
CA TRP A 183 -9.29 -0.60 -1.38
C TRP A 183 -8.64 -0.41 0.00
N ARG A 184 -9.44 -0.40 1.06
CA ARG A 184 -8.92 -0.20 2.41
C ARG A 184 -8.24 -1.48 2.91
N TYR A 185 -7.00 -1.35 3.38
CA TYR A 185 -6.27 -2.44 4.01
C TYR A 185 -5.15 -1.91 4.90
N SER A 186 -4.60 -2.76 5.76
CA SER A 186 -3.31 -2.54 6.39
C SER A 186 -2.42 -3.77 6.27
N MET A 187 -1.11 -3.58 6.35
CA MET A 187 -0.15 -4.66 6.20
C MET A 187 1.13 -4.39 6.99
N VAL A 188 1.82 -5.47 7.30
CA VAL A 188 3.21 -5.45 7.73
C VAL A 188 4.06 -5.90 6.55
N VAL A 189 5.06 -5.10 6.19
CA VAL A 189 6.05 -5.45 5.16
C VAL A 189 7.38 -5.66 5.86
N ASN A 190 8.02 -6.80 5.64
CA ASN A 190 9.33 -7.14 6.20
C ASN A 190 10.29 -7.50 5.08
N ASP A 191 11.29 -6.64 4.84
CA ASP A 191 12.27 -6.76 3.77
C ASP A 191 11.63 -7.06 2.41
N MET A 192 10.86 -6.07 1.91
CA MET A 192 10.06 -6.16 0.68
C MET A 192 8.95 -7.21 0.68
N LYS A 193 8.83 -8.11 1.67
CA LYS A 193 7.80 -9.16 1.68
C LYS A 193 6.59 -8.76 2.51
N VAL A 194 5.39 -9.08 2.03
CA VAL A 194 4.16 -8.94 2.82
C VAL A 194 4.20 -9.98 3.94
N GLU A 195 4.44 -9.56 5.17
CA GLU A 195 4.43 -10.44 6.35
C GLU A 195 3.00 -10.76 6.77
N LYS A 196 2.11 -9.75 6.73
CA LYS A 196 0.72 -9.86 7.14
C LYS A 196 -0.13 -8.86 6.37
N LEU A 197 -1.33 -9.26 5.95
CA LEU A 197 -2.29 -8.43 5.27
C LEU A 197 -3.66 -8.48 5.96
N PHE A 198 -4.21 -7.30 6.27
CA PHE A 198 -5.55 -7.09 6.82
C PHE A 198 -6.37 -6.30 5.79
N MET A 199 -6.99 -7.03 4.87
CA MET A 199 -7.86 -6.47 3.84
C MET A 199 -9.29 -6.38 4.35
N GLU A 200 -9.93 -5.22 4.16
CA GLU A 200 -11.35 -5.08 4.50
C GLU A 200 -12.22 -6.05 3.68
N PRO A 201 -13.28 -6.64 4.28
CA PRO A 201 -14.06 -7.70 3.66
C PRO A 201 -14.91 -7.20 2.50
N ASN A 202 -15.38 -8.14 1.67
CA ASN A 202 -16.32 -7.89 0.57
C ASN A 202 -15.82 -6.86 -0.46
N ALA A 203 -14.53 -6.94 -0.80
CA ALA A 203 -13.92 -6.07 -1.79
C ALA A 203 -14.58 -6.22 -3.16
N VAL A 204 -15.21 -5.15 -3.62
CA VAL A 204 -15.89 -5.08 -4.92
C VAL A 204 -15.65 -3.73 -5.59
N GLN A 205 -15.79 -3.72 -6.91
CA GLN A 205 -15.82 -2.49 -7.68
C GLN A 205 -17.08 -1.69 -7.33
N ASN A 206 -16.96 -0.36 -7.24
CA ASN A 206 -18.04 0.57 -6.97
C ASN A 206 -18.86 0.21 -5.71
N SER A 207 -18.16 -0.18 -4.64
CA SER A 207 -18.77 -0.56 -3.37
C SER A 207 -19.58 0.59 -2.76
N GLY A 208 -20.85 0.36 -2.42
CA GLY A 208 -21.62 1.29 -1.59
C GLY A 208 -21.08 1.38 -0.16
N PRO A 209 -20.87 0.25 0.55
CA PRO A 209 -20.28 0.26 1.89
C PRO A 209 -18.83 0.80 1.91
N ASP A 210 -18.46 1.44 3.02
CA ASP A 210 -17.08 1.84 3.38
C ASP A 210 -16.63 1.02 4.62
N PRO A 211 -16.19 -0.24 4.44
CA PRO A 211 -15.81 -1.10 5.56
C PRO A 211 -14.55 -0.62 6.27
N PHE A 212 -14.50 -0.83 7.59
CA PHE A 212 -13.37 -0.53 8.46
C PHE A 212 -13.44 -1.40 9.73
N GLU A 213 -13.15 -2.69 9.56
CA GLU A 213 -13.31 -3.74 10.57
C GLU A 213 -11.99 -4.39 10.97
N VAL A 214 -10.98 -4.39 10.09
CA VAL A 214 -9.73 -5.16 10.30
C VAL A 214 -8.46 -4.38 9.99
N SER A 215 -8.54 -3.27 9.25
CA SER A 215 -7.36 -2.49 8.86
C SER A 215 -6.94 -1.47 9.91
N ASP A 216 -7.65 -1.37 11.03
CA ASP A 216 -7.42 -0.37 12.07
C ASP A 216 -6.12 -0.61 12.87
N ALA A 217 -5.73 0.41 13.64
CA ALA A 217 -4.48 0.39 14.38
C ALA A 217 -4.50 -0.55 15.61
N ASP A 218 -5.67 -0.83 16.23
CA ASP A 218 -5.78 -1.82 17.31
C ASP A 218 -5.57 -3.24 16.78
N THR A 219 -6.19 -3.59 15.65
CA THR A 219 -5.99 -4.88 15.00
C THR A 219 -4.51 -5.09 14.64
N MET A 220 -3.87 -4.06 14.05
CA MET A 220 -2.44 -4.09 13.76
C MET A 220 -1.59 -4.29 15.03
N LEU A 221 -1.85 -3.51 16.08
CA LEU A 221 -1.10 -3.57 17.31
C LEU A 221 -1.24 -4.91 18.03
N ALA A 222 -2.44 -5.51 18.03
CA ALA A 222 -2.69 -6.84 18.57
C ALA A 222 -1.84 -7.90 17.85
N TYR A 223 -1.77 -7.83 16.52
CA TYR A 223 -0.89 -8.71 15.74
C TYR A 223 0.57 -8.54 16.11
N LEU A 224 1.08 -7.29 16.13
CA LEU A 224 2.48 -7.01 16.46
C LEU A 224 2.86 -7.50 17.86
N LYS A 225 2.00 -7.27 18.87
CA LYS A 225 2.20 -7.76 20.24
C LYS A 225 2.23 -9.29 20.30
N SER A 226 1.35 -9.97 19.57
CA SER A 226 1.32 -11.43 19.52
C SER A 226 2.63 -12.00 18.98
N ARG A 227 3.20 -11.39 17.92
CA ARG A 227 4.49 -11.79 17.35
C ARG A 227 5.65 -11.48 18.30
N TRP A 228 5.60 -10.33 18.97
CA TRP A 228 6.64 -9.94 19.93
C TRP A 228 6.72 -10.91 21.12
N LEU A 229 5.58 -11.30 21.67
CA LEU A 229 5.52 -12.28 22.76
C LEU A 229 6.07 -13.65 22.32
N LEU A 230 5.75 -14.09 21.10
CA LEU A 230 6.28 -15.34 20.55
C LEU A 230 7.81 -15.30 20.41
N VAL A 231 8.37 -14.19 19.90
CA VAL A 231 9.83 -14.01 19.80
C VAL A 231 10.47 -14.01 21.19
N GLY A 232 9.90 -13.28 22.15
CA GLY A 232 10.39 -13.25 23.53
C GLY A 232 10.40 -14.64 24.17
N LEU A 233 9.33 -15.42 24.00
CA LEU A 233 9.26 -16.79 24.51
C LEU A 233 10.31 -17.70 23.87
N LEU A 234 10.52 -17.59 22.55
CA LEU A 234 11.53 -18.37 21.82
C LEU A 234 12.95 -18.02 22.26
N VAL A 235 13.26 -16.74 22.49
CA VAL A 235 14.56 -16.30 22.99
C VAL A 235 14.81 -16.82 24.40
N ILE A 236 13.81 -16.77 25.28
CA ILE A 236 13.92 -17.33 26.63
C ILE A 236 14.14 -18.85 26.56
N ALA A 237 13.37 -19.56 25.73
CA ALA A 237 13.50 -21.01 25.57
C ALA A 237 14.89 -21.39 25.02
N ALA A 238 15.41 -20.66 24.03
CA ALA A 238 16.75 -20.87 23.48
C ALA A 238 17.84 -20.59 24.51
N GLY A 239 17.71 -19.52 25.30
CA GLY A 239 18.64 -19.18 26.38
C GLY A 239 18.67 -20.24 27.48
N ILE A 240 17.50 -20.75 27.89
CA ILE A 240 17.40 -21.87 28.83
C ILE A 240 18.07 -23.12 28.23
N ALA A 241 17.75 -23.50 26.99
CA ALA A 241 18.35 -24.67 26.35
C ALA A 241 19.88 -24.57 26.25
N PHE A 242 20.41 -23.38 25.97
CA PHE A 242 21.85 -23.13 25.95
C PHE A 242 22.48 -23.29 27.34
N TYR A 243 21.86 -22.74 28.38
CA TYR A 243 22.31 -22.88 29.77
C TYR A 243 22.41 -24.35 30.21
N TRP A 244 21.40 -25.16 29.91
CA TRP A 244 21.42 -26.60 30.22
C TRP A 244 22.39 -27.41 29.35
N ALA A 245 22.75 -26.91 28.16
CA ALA A 245 23.76 -27.54 27.31
C ALA A 245 25.19 -27.29 27.82
N GLU A 246 25.45 -26.13 28.44
CA GLU A 246 26.75 -25.84 29.08
C GLU A 246 26.93 -26.54 30.44
N GLU A 247 25.85 -26.81 31.17
CA GLU A 247 25.90 -27.55 32.44
C GLU A 247 25.88 -29.08 32.28
N ALA A 248 25.79 -29.60 31.05
CA ALA A 248 25.84 -31.04 30.82
C ALA A 248 27.22 -31.58 31.25
N PRO A 249 27.30 -32.45 32.29
CA PRO A 249 28.58 -32.98 32.72
C PRO A 249 29.20 -33.79 31.59
N GLU A 250 30.47 -33.53 31.28
CA GLU A 250 31.26 -34.39 30.40
C GLU A 250 31.19 -35.80 30.98
N THR A 251 30.37 -36.67 30.39
CA THR A 251 30.41 -38.09 30.67
C THR A 251 31.75 -38.57 30.16
N GLY A 252 32.72 -38.60 31.08
CA GLY A 252 34.07 -39.08 30.86
C GLY A 252 34.02 -40.42 30.13
N CYS A 253 34.61 -40.42 28.95
CA CYS A 253 34.93 -41.60 28.18
C CYS A 253 35.73 -42.54 29.10
N CYS A 254 35.09 -43.57 29.65
CA CYS A 254 35.78 -44.60 30.41
C CYS A 254 36.64 -45.39 29.42
N SER A 255 37.94 -45.10 29.42
CA SER A 255 38.94 -45.90 28.75
C SER A 255 38.99 -47.29 29.39
N GLU A 256 38.68 -48.32 28.60
CA GLU A 256 38.92 -49.71 28.98
C GLU A 256 40.43 -49.94 29.09
N GLY A 257 40.92 -50.06 30.33
CA GLY A 257 42.28 -50.51 30.65
C GLY A 257 42.35 -52.05 30.79
N PRO A 258 43.53 -52.67 30.62
CA PRO A 258 43.66 -54.09 30.30
C PRO A 258 43.51 -55.00 31.53
N TRP A 259 42.73 -56.07 31.36
CA TRP A 259 42.58 -57.16 32.32
C TRP A 259 43.93 -57.85 32.59
N THR A 260 44.40 -57.81 33.84
CA THR A 260 45.47 -58.70 34.33
C THR A 260 44.88 -59.72 35.29
N SER A 261 45.26 -60.97 35.04
CA SER A 261 44.79 -62.19 35.69
C SER A 261 45.18 -62.30 37.16
N VAL A 262 44.24 -62.73 38.00
CA VAL A 262 44.55 -63.30 39.32
C VAL A 262 44.26 -64.80 39.26
N LYS A 263 45.31 -65.62 39.42
CA LYS A 263 45.21 -67.05 39.73
C LYS A 263 44.98 -67.21 41.23
N THR A 264 44.04 -68.05 41.61
CA THR A 264 43.91 -68.57 42.98
C THR A 264 43.80 -70.08 42.95
N GLY A 265 44.62 -70.73 43.78
CA GLY A 265 44.36 -71.98 44.51
C GLY A 265 44.05 -73.23 43.71
#